data_AF-A0A4Q4CV65-F1
#
_entry.id   AF-A0A4Q4CV65-F1
#
_cell.length_a   1.000
_cell.length_b   1.000
_cell.length_c   1.000
_cell.angle_alpha   90.00
_cell.angle_beta   90.00
_cell.angle_gamma   90.00
#
_symmetry.space_group_name_H-M   'P 1'
#
loop_
_entity.id
_entity.type
_entity.pdbx_description
1 polymer ?
#
loop_
_entity_poly.entity_id
_entity_poly.type
_entity_poly.pdbx_seq_one_letter_code
_entity_poly.pdbx_strand_id
1 'polypeptide(L)'
;MANERQTAPQSDIKILISKGLEQGYLTYAEVNDHLPDDMVDPEQIEDIIGMINGMGIEVHEVAPDAETLLLAGQSASGREVDDTAAEEAAAALTALDSEGGRTTDPVRMYMREMGTVELLTREGEIAIAKRIEEGLAQMNTALASFPASAQLLL
;
A
#
# COMPACT_ATOMS: atom_id res chain seq x y z
N MET A 1 -22.22 -9.13 17.88
CA MET A 1 -22.18 -7.96 16.97
C MET A 1 -21.07 -8.24 15.99
N ALA A 2 -21.44 -8.73 14.81
CA ALA A 2 -20.55 -9.35 13.85
C ALA A 2 -20.19 -8.34 12.75
N ASN A 3 -18.90 -8.01 12.71
CA ASN A 3 -18.07 -7.75 11.52
C ASN A 3 -18.77 -7.15 10.27
N GLU A 4 -18.82 -5.83 10.18
CA GLU A 4 -19.16 -5.06 8.96
C GLU A 4 -17.90 -4.42 8.34
N ARG A 5 -16.83 -5.21 8.17
CA ARG A 5 -15.65 -4.79 7.39
C ARG A 5 -15.65 -5.55 6.07
N GLN A 6 -15.43 -4.82 4.97
CA GLN A 6 -15.13 -5.28 3.61
C GLN A 6 -16.34 -5.58 2.71
N THR A 7 -16.76 -4.60 1.90
CA THR A 7 -17.41 -4.78 0.58
C THR A 7 -17.53 -3.48 -0.22
N ALA A 8 -17.37 -2.30 0.41
CA ALA A 8 -17.55 -1.01 -0.25
C ALA A 8 -16.44 -0.52 -1.22
N PRO A 9 -15.12 -0.78 -1.06
CA PRO A 9 -14.12 -0.13 -1.91
C PRO A 9 -14.09 -0.67 -3.35
N GLN A 10 -14.58 -1.89 -3.58
CA GLN A 10 -14.57 -2.51 -4.89
C GLN A 10 -15.66 -2.00 -5.84
N SER A 11 -16.77 -1.46 -5.32
CA SER A 11 -17.83 -0.91 -6.17
C SER A 11 -17.43 0.43 -6.77
N ASP A 12 -16.73 1.25 -6.00
CA ASP A 12 -16.54 2.66 -6.34
C ASP A 12 -15.44 2.83 -7.40
N ILE A 13 -14.36 2.05 -7.31
CA ILE A 13 -13.32 1.99 -8.35
C ILE A 13 -13.89 1.41 -9.66
N LYS A 14 -14.77 0.40 -9.59
CA LYS A 14 -15.41 -0.17 -10.79
C LYS A 14 -16.28 0.86 -11.51
N ILE A 15 -17.05 1.65 -10.76
CA ILE A 15 -17.88 2.73 -11.31
C ILE A 15 -17.00 3.78 -12.01
N LEU A 16 -15.86 4.12 -11.41
CA LEU A 16 -14.89 5.06 -11.98
C LEU A 16 -14.36 4.59 -13.34
N ILE A 17 -13.94 3.32 -13.43
CA ILE A 17 -13.39 2.74 -14.66
C ILE A 17 -14.46 2.69 -15.75
N SER A 18 -15.70 2.30 -15.43
CA SER A 18 -16.79 2.31 -16.42
C SER A 18 -17.06 3.70 -16.97
N LYS A 19 -17.07 4.73 -16.10
CA LYS A 19 -17.29 6.12 -16.51
C LYS A 19 -16.14 6.64 -17.37
N GLY A 20 -14.90 6.31 -17.02
CA GLY A 20 -13.72 6.69 -17.80
C GLY A 20 -13.66 6.00 -19.16
N LEU A 21 -14.12 4.74 -19.26
CA LEU A 21 -14.20 4.04 -20.54
C LEU A 21 -15.29 4.62 -21.47
N GLU A 22 -16.43 5.04 -20.90
CA GLU A 22 -17.52 5.69 -21.66
C GLU A 22 -17.13 7.09 -22.16
N GLN A 23 -16.44 7.86 -21.32
CA GLN A 23 -16.12 9.26 -21.60
C GLN A 23 -14.76 9.43 -22.30
N GLY A 24 -13.89 8.42 -22.22
CA GLY A 24 -12.53 8.45 -22.79
C GLY A 24 -11.53 9.27 -21.97
N TYR A 25 -11.99 9.98 -20.93
CA TYR A 25 -11.16 10.78 -20.04
C TYR A 25 -11.66 10.69 -18.60
N LEU A 26 -10.80 11.06 -17.65
CA LEU A 26 -11.13 11.23 -16.24
C LEU A 26 -10.42 12.45 -15.67
N THR A 27 -10.97 13.08 -14.63
CA THR A 27 -10.29 14.20 -13.97
C THR A 27 -9.57 13.77 -12.69
N TYR A 28 -8.49 14.49 -12.32
CA TYR A 28 -7.78 14.24 -11.05
C TYR A 28 -8.71 14.32 -9.84
N ALA A 29 -9.69 15.23 -9.84
CA ALA A 29 -10.68 15.34 -8.78
C ALA A 29 -11.54 14.07 -8.69
N GLU A 30 -12.00 13.53 -9.81
CA GLU A 30 -12.80 12.31 -9.84
C GLU A 30 -11.99 11.08 -9.41
N VAL A 31 -10.71 10.97 -9.78
CA VAL A 31 -9.84 9.90 -9.27
C VAL A 31 -9.72 9.99 -7.75
N ASN A 32 -9.47 11.19 -7.23
CA ASN A 32 -9.23 11.41 -5.81
C ASN A 32 -10.51 11.23 -4.95
N ASP A 33 -11.69 11.59 -5.48
CA ASP A 33 -12.98 11.43 -4.78
C ASP A 33 -13.43 9.97 -4.66
N HIS A 34 -12.94 9.10 -5.55
CA HIS A 34 -13.27 7.66 -5.59
C HIS A 34 -12.16 6.77 -5.04
N LEU A 35 -11.03 7.34 -4.61
CA LEU A 35 -9.97 6.62 -3.90
C LEU A 35 -10.28 6.56 -2.39
N PRO A 36 -9.99 5.44 -1.71
CA PRO A 36 -10.12 5.36 -0.26
C PRO A 36 -9.23 6.38 0.46
N ASP A 37 -9.71 6.96 1.57
CA ASP A 37 -8.95 7.88 2.43
C ASP A 37 -7.63 7.29 2.99
N ASP A 38 -7.40 5.98 2.86
CA ASP A 38 -6.15 5.31 3.24
C ASP A 38 -5.05 5.43 2.16
N MET A 39 -5.38 5.83 0.92
CA MET A 39 -4.46 5.95 -0.22
C MET A 39 -4.04 7.41 -0.51
N VAL A 40 -3.57 8.12 0.52
CA VAL A 40 -3.23 9.56 0.44
C VAL A 40 -1.83 9.82 -0.13
N ASP A 41 -1.10 8.78 -0.55
CA ASP A 41 0.28 8.94 -1.01
C ASP A 41 0.34 9.41 -2.47
N PRO A 42 1.04 10.51 -2.77
CA PRO A 42 1.20 11.01 -4.13
C PRO A 42 1.78 9.98 -5.11
N GLU A 43 2.71 9.13 -4.66
CA GLU A 43 3.30 8.06 -5.49
C GLU A 43 2.29 6.97 -5.86
N GLN A 44 1.43 6.56 -4.92
CA GLN A 44 0.40 5.57 -5.20
C GLN A 44 -0.66 6.11 -6.17
N ILE A 45 -0.98 7.41 -6.03
CA ILE A 45 -1.87 8.11 -6.95
C ILE A 45 -1.25 8.14 -8.35
N GLU A 46 0.05 8.43 -8.48
CA GLU A 46 0.76 8.39 -9.76
C GLU A 46 0.76 6.99 -10.41
N ASP A 47 0.97 5.93 -9.62
CA ASP A 47 0.92 4.54 -10.10
C ASP A 47 -0.47 4.16 -10.62
N ILE A 48 -1.54 4.58 -9.91
CA ILE A 48 -2.93 4.36 -10.32
C ILE A 48 -3.24 5.14 -11.61
N ILE A 49 -2.81 6.39 -11.72
CA ILE A 49 -2.95 7.19 -12.94
C ILE A 49 -2.20 6.55 -14.11
N GLY A 50 -1.01 5.98 -13.86
CA GLY A 50 -0.26 5.21 -14.84
C GLY A 50 -1.03 3.99 -15.36
N MET A 51 -1.70 3.27 -14.46
CA MET A 51 -2.55 2.12 -14.84
C MET A 51 -3.80 2.53 -15.62
N ILE A 52 -4.49 3.60 -15.21
CA ILE A 52 -5.66 4.15 -15.91
C ILE A 52 -5.30 4.59 -17.34
N ASN A 53 -4.16 5.28 -17.50
CA ASN A 53 -3.63 5.62 -18.82
C ASN A 53 -3.29 4.37 -19.66
N GLY A 54 -2.77 3.31 -19.03
CA GLY A 54 -2.51 2.02 -19.69
C GLY A 54 -3.77 1.31 -20.20
N MET A 55 -4.92 1.56 -19.58
CA MET A 55 -6.24 1.10 -20.04
C MET A 55 -6.84 1.96 -21.16
N GLY A 56 -6.17 3.07 -21.51
CA GLY A 56 -6.57 3.97 -22.58
C GLY A 56 -7.58 5.05 -22.17
N ILE A 57 -7.65 5.37 -20.88
CA ILE A 57 -8.42 6.50 -20.33
C ILE A 57 -7.42 7.60 -19.99
N GLU A 58 -7.55 8.79 -20.59
CA GLU A 58 -6.65 9.91 -20.30
C GLU A 58 -7.07 10.66 -19.03
N VAL A 59 -6.12 10.86 -18.10
CA VAL A 59 -6.37 11.65 -16.88
C VAL A 59 -5.94 13.10 -17.08
N HIS A 60 -6.89 14.05 -16.99
CA HIS A 60 -6.66 15.49 -17.17
C HIS A 60 -6.86 16.26 -15.85
N GLU A 61 -6.10 17.34 -15.62
CA GLU A 61 -6.29 18.22 -14.45
C GLU A 61 -7.61 19.01 -14.51
N VAL A 62 -8.03 19.36 -15.72
CA VAL A 62 -9.27 20.09 -15.99
C VAL A 62 -9.99 19.35 -17.11
N ALA A 63 -11.30 19.16 -16.98
CA ALA A 63 -12.11 18.51 -18.01
C ALA A 63 -11.89 19.21 -19.37
N PRO A 64 -11.43 18.49 -20.40
CA PRO A 64 -11.19 19.09 -21.71
C PRO A 64 -12.51 19.52 -22.36
N ASP A 65 -12.48 20.64 -23.08
CA ASP A 65 -13.64 21.14 -23.82
C ASP A 65 -14.05 20.13 -24.90
N ALA A 66 -15.36 20.06 -25.21
CA ALA A 66 -15.91 19.10 -26.18
C ALA A 66 -15.27 19.21 -27.58
N GLU A 67 -14.75 20.38 -27.94
CA GLU A 67 -14.06 20.64 -29.20
C GLU A 67 -12.66 19.99 -29.26
N THR A 68 -11.94 19.95 -28.13
CA THR A 68 -10.64 19.27 -27.99
C THR A 68 -10.75 17.75 -28.04
N LEU A 69 -11.81 17.19 -27.45
CA LEU A 69 -12.10 15.75 -27.50
C LEU A 69 -12.44 15.28 -28.93
N LEU A 70 -13.18 16.10 -29.69
CA LEU A 70 -13.49 15.84 -31.09
C LEU A 70 -12.25 15.90 -31.99
N LEU A 71 -11.29 16.79 -31.70
CA LEU A 71 -10.06 16.96 -32.49
C LEU A 71 -9.02 15.86 -32.22
N ALA A 72 -9.00 15.30 -31.01
CA ALA A 72 -8.08 14.22 -30.61
C ALA A 72 -8.40 12.86 -31.26
N GLY A 73 -9.46 12.76 -32.08
CA GLY A 73 -9.89 11.49 -32.68
C GLY A 73 -10.48 10.51 -31.67
N GLN A 74 -10.70 10.95 -30.43
CA GLN A 74 -11.42 10.23 -29.37
C GLN A 74 -12.93 10.38 -29.62
N SER A 75 -13.38 9.95 -30.81
CA SER A 75 -14.80 9.81 -31.08
C SER A 75 -15.35 8.71 -30.17
N ALA A 76 -16.41 9.04 -29.43
CA ALA A 76 -17.24 8.16 -28.62
C ALA A 76 -17.93 7.06 -29.46
N SER A 77 -17.17 6.24 -30.17
CA SER A 77 -17.68 5.19 -31.04
C SER A 77 -16.77 3.96 -30.97
N GLY A 78 -17.11 3.05 -30.05
CA GLY A 78 -16.96 1.63 -30.32
C GLY A 78 -15.79 0.89 -29.67
N ARG A 79 -15.32 1.29 -28.48
CA ARG A 79 -14.76 0.27 -27.59
C ARG A 79 -15.95 -0.38 -26.90
N GLU A 80 -16.36 -1.55 -27.39
CA GLU A 80 -17.19 -2.45 -26.60
C GLU A 80 -16.50 -2.63 -25.25
N VAL A 81 -17.17 -2.22 -24.18
CA VAL A 81 -16.75 -2.50 -22.82
C VAL A 81 -16.84 -4.02 -22.69
N ASP A 82 -15.71 -4.70 -22.92
CA ASP A 82 -15.60 -6.10 -22.58
C ASP A 82 -15.60 -6.16 -21.05
N ASP A 83 -16.76 -6.50 -20.48
CA ASP A 83 -17.01 -6.56 -19.04
C ASP A 83 -15.95 -7.42 -18.32
N THR A 84 -15.38 -8.41 -19.03
CA THR A 84 -14.25 -9.23 -18.60
C THR A 84 -12.93 -8.48 -18.45
N ALA A 85 -12.62 -7.53 -19.33
CA ALA A 85 -11.41 -6.72 -19.24
C ALA A 85 -11.49 -5.69 -18.09
N ALA A 86 -12.68 -5.13 -17.84
CA ALA A 86 -12.93 -4.27 -16.69
C ALA A 86 -12.86 -5.05 -15.37
N GLU A 87 -13.34 -6.30 -15.35
CA GLU A 87 -13.29 -7.15 -14.18
C GLU A 87 -11.86 -7.65 -13.87
N GLU A 88 -11.07 -7.99 -14.90
CA GLU A 88 -9.63 -8.28 -14.73
C GLU A 88 -8.83 -7.06 -14.26
N ALA A 89 -9.10 -5.87 -14.80
CA ALA A 89 -8.43 -4.64 -14.37
C ALA A 89 -8.76 -4.27 -12.93
N ALA A 90 -10.03 -4.39 -12.52
CA ALA A 90 -10.45 -4.17 -11.15
C ALA A 90 -9.85 -5.22 -10.19
N ALA A 91 -9.75 -6.48 -10.61
CA ALA A 91 -9.11 -7.53 -9.83
C ALA A 91 -7.60 -7.29 -9.67
N ALA A 92 -6.91 -6.83 -10.72
CA ALA A 92 -5.48 -6.47 -10.69
C ALA A 92 -5.22 -5.30 -9.74
N LEU A 93 -6.04 -4.24 -9.81
CA LEU A 93 -5.97 -3.09 -8.91
C LEU A 93 -6.27 -3.49 -7.45
N THR A 94 -7.25 -4.36 -7.21
CA THR A 94 -7.57 -4.85 -5.84
C THR A 94 -6.45 -5.75 -5.28
N ALA A 95 -5.83 -6.59 -6.12
CA ALA A 95 -4.70 -7.42 -5.69
C ALA A 95 -3.50 -6.55 -5.26
N LEU A 96 -3.28 -5.43 -5.96
CA LEU A 96 -2.29 -4.42 -5.60
C LEU A 96 -2.67 -3.60 -4.37
N ASP A 97 -3.97 -3.41 -4.08
CA ASP A 97 -4.46 -2.77 -2.85
C ASP A 97 -4.09 -3.59 -1.60
N SER A 98 -4.10 -4.93 -1.70
CA SER A 98 -3.53 -5.80 -0.65
C SER A 98 -2.00 -5.77 -0.57
N GLU A 99 -1.32 -5.32 -1.62
CA GLU A 99 0.13 -5.13 -1.69
C GLU A 99 0.58 -3.67 -1.55
N GLY A 100 -0.34 -2.72 -1.33
CA GLY A 100 -0.15 -1.27 -1.38
C GLY A 100 0.87 -0.71 -0.39
N GLY A 101 1.44 -1.55 0.47
CA GLY A 101 2.53 -1.19 1.35
C GLY A 101 3.94 -1.38 0.78
N ARG A 102 4.11 -1.69 -0.52
CA ARG A 102 5.42 -1.75 -1.19
C ARG A 102 5.91 -0.36 -1.58
N THR A 103 6.07 0.53 -0.60
CA THR A 103 6.86 1.74 -0.81
C THR A 103 8.29 1.35 -1.18
N THR A 104 8.84 1.99 -2.20
CA THR A 104 10.26 1.81 -2.55
C THR A 104 11.18 2.70 -1.70
N ASP A 105 10.62 3.57 -0.86
CA ASP A 105 11.36 4.44 0.04
C ASP A 105 11.91 3.66 1.26
N PRO A 106 13.24 3.55 1.40
CA PRO A 106 13.87 2.86 2.53
C PRO A 106 13.49 3.44 3.89
N VAL A 107 13.23 4.75 3.98
CA VAL A 107 12.84 5.39 5.25
C VAL A 107 11.45 4.94 5.65
N ARG A 108 10.53 4.91 4.69
CA ARG A 108 9.16 4.48 4.93
C ARG A 108 9.05 2.98 5.19
N MET A 109 9.88 2.17 4.53
CA MET A 109 10.06 0.75 4.88
C MET A 109 10.45 0.60 6.36
N TYR A 110 11.45 1.36 6.82
CA TYR A 110 11.89 1.32 8.21
C TYR A 110 10.80 1.76 9.19
N MET A 111 10.09 2.87 8.92
CA MET A 111 9.04 3.37 9.80
C MET A 111 7.87 2.39 9.92
N ARG A 112 7.51 1.72 8.82
CA ARG A 112 6.49 0.67 8.82
C ARG A 112 6.93 -0.50 9.67
N GLU A 113 8.14 -1.00 9.46
CA GLU A 113 8.68 -2.15 10.21
C GLU A 113 8.85 -1.82 11.70
N MET A 114 9.37 -0.64 12.04
CA MET A 114 9.50 -0.15 13.41
C MET A 114 8.13 0.01 14.09
N GLY A 115 7.10 0.44 13.35
CA GLY A 115 5.73 0.59 13.85
C GLY A 115 4.99 -0.73 14.10
N THR A 116 5.49 -1.87 13.59
CA THR A 116 4.90 -3.19 13.89
C THR A 116 5.16 -3.64 15.34
N VAL A 117 6.19 -3.07 15.98
CA VAL A 117 6.60 -3.43 17.34
C VAL A 117 5.98 -2.44 18.31
N GLU A 118 5.18 -2.93 19.24
CA GLU A 118 4.54 -2.10 20.27
C GLU A 118 5.57 -1.48 21.23
N LEU A 119 5.25 -0.30 21.75
CA LEU A 119 6.07 0.36 22.77
C LEU A 119 6.05 -0.43 24.08
N LEU A 120 7.21 -0.50 24.73
CA LEU A 120 7.35 -1.16 26.02
C LEU A 120 6.72 -0.31 27.14
N THR A 121 6.08 -1.00 28.08
CA THR A 121 5.74 -0.39 29.37
C THR A 121 6.96 -0.44 30.29
N ARG A 122 6.99 0.44 31.30
CA ARG A 122 8.05 0.43 32.33
C ARG A 122 8.27 -0.95 32.96
N GLU A 123 7.19 -1.70 33.21
CA GLU A 123 7.31 -3.06 33.75
C GLU A 123 7.92 -4.04 32.75
N GLY A 124 7.57 -3.91 31.46
CA GLY A 124 8.17 -4.68 30.37
C GLY A 124 9.67 -4.42 30.23
N GLU A 125 10.10 -3.17 30.32
CA GLU A 125 11.52 -2.79 30.31
C GLU A 125 12.30 -3.46 31.47
N ILE A 126 11.73 -3.43 32.69
CA ILE A 126 12.34 -4.07 33.86
C ILE A 126 12.42 -5.58 33.69
N ALA A 127 11.39 -6.22 33.12
CA ALA A 127 11.40 -7.66 32.86
C ALA A 127 12.50 -8.05 31.85
N ILE A 128 12.67 -7.27 30.79
CA ILE A 128 13.73 -7.47 29.80
C ILE A 128 15.11 -7.30 30.46
N ALA A 129 15.30 -6.26 31.27
CA ALA A 129 16.56 -6.02 31.98
C ALA A 129 16.95 -7.20 32.88
N LYS A 130 16.01 -7.70 33.69
CA LYS A 130 16.23 -8.88 34.55
C LYS A 130 16.60 -10.12 33.74
N ARG A 131 15.95 -10.33 32.59
CA ARG A 131 16.23 -11.48 31.71
C ARG A 131 17.64 -11.39 31.10
N ILE A 132 18.09 -10.19 30.77
CA ILE A 132 19.46 -9.95 30.28
C ILE A 132 20.48 -10.22 31.39
N GLU A 133 20.25 -9.72 32.61
CA GLU A 133 21.13 -9.97 33.76
C GLU A 133 21.23 -11.45 34.10
N GLU A 134 20.11 -12.17 34.09
CA GLU A 134 20.07 -13.61 34.34
C GLU A 134 20.85 -14.38 33.26
N GLY A 135 20.68 -14.02 31.98
CA GLY A 135 21.43 -14.62 30.88
C GLY A 135 22.95 -14.38 31.00
N LEU A 136 23.36 -13.18 31.41
CA LEU A 136 24.76 -12.86 31.68
C LEU A 136 25.31 -13.66 32.86
N ALA A 137 24.54 -13.80 33.95
CA ALA A 137 24.95 -14.60 35.10
C ALA A 137 25.11 -16.08 34.74
N GLN A 138 24.20 -16.64 33.93
CA GLN A 138 24.30 -18.00 33.42
C GLN A 138 25.55 -18.20 32.55
N MET A 139 25.80 -17.27 31.62
CA MET A 139 27.01 -17.28 30.78
C MET A 139 28.28 -17.24 31.63
N ASN A 140 28.37 -16.33 32.60
CA ASN A 140 29.54 -16.21 33.48
C ASN A 140 29.76 -17.48 34.30
N THR A 141 28.69 -18.09 34.79
CA THR A 141 28.78 -19.36 35.53
C THR A 141 29.30 -20.49 34.64
N ALA A 142 28.82 -20.57 33.39
CA ALA A 142 29.31 -21.55 32.42
C ALA A 142 30.80 -21.34 32.10
N LEU A 143 31.23 -20.10 31.88
CA LEU A 143 32.63 -19.76 31.64
C LEU A 143 33.52 -20.07 32.86
N ALA A 144 33.06 -19.75 34.07
CA ALA A 144 33.80 -20.04 35.30
C ALA A 144 33.94 -21.55 35.56
N SER A 145 32.97 -22.36 35.09
CA SER A 145 33.03 -23.82 35.21
C SER A 145 34.02 -24.47 34.25
N PHE A 146 34.49 -23.75 33.22
CA PHE A 146 35.43 -24.28 32.24
C PHE A 146 36.89 -23.94 32.63
N PRO A 147 37.74 -24.94 32.96
CA PRO A 147 39.07 -24.68 33.50
C PRO A 147 39.99 -23.88 32.59
N ALA A 148 39.90 -24.07 31.27
CA ALA A 148 40.75 -23.34 30.33
C ALA A 148 40.39 -21.85 30.25
N SER A 149 39.13 -21.47 30.51
CA SER A 149 38.73 -20.06 30.60
C SER A 149 39.41 -19.37 31.78
N ALA A 150 39.50 -20.04 32.93
CA ALA A 150 40.20 -19.51 34.11
C ALA A 150 41.72 -19.44 33.89
N GLN A 151 42.31 -20.43 33.20
CA GLN A 151 43.75 -20.42 32.87
C GLN A 151 44.14 -19.34 31.85
N LEU A 152 43.23 -18.93 30.96
CA LEU A 152 43.50 -17.86 30.00
C LEU A 152 43.50 -16.46 30.66
N LEU A 153 42.73 -16.30 31.74
CA LEU A 153 42.55 -15.02 32.44
C LEU A 153 43.62 -14.73 33.51
N LEU A 154 44.29 -15.76 34.02
CA LEU A 154 45.35 -15.68 35.04
C LEU A 154 46.74 -15.69 34.40
#